data_AF-A0A8J3VV44-F1
#
_entry.id   AF-A0A8J3VV44-F1
#
_cell.length_a   1.000
_cell.length_b   1.000
_cell.length_c   1.000
_cell.angle_alpha   90.00
_cell.angle_beta   90.00
_cell.angle_gamma   90.00
#
_symmetry.space_group_name_H-M   'P 1'
#
loop_
_entity.id
_entity.type
_entity.pdbx_description
1 polymer ?
#
loop_
_entity_poly.entity_id
_entity_poly.type
_entity_poly.pdbx_seq_one_letter_code
_entity_poly.pdbx_strand_id
1 'polypeptide(L)' 'MHFHDLRHTQKTWLIEGDIPEIAQAKRLGRRIPGVRGIYSHVTPAMQQRTTQALQHRWEATHRQPPAPAVRRLRAA' A
#
# COMPACT_ATOMS: atom_id res chain seq x y z
N MET A 1 -14.26 -7.00 -13.22
CA MET A 1 -12.90 -6.54 -12.91
C MET A 1 -12.04 -6.86 -14.12
N HIS A 2 -11.53 -5.85 -14.81
CA HIS A 2 -10.62 -6.04 -15.93
C HIS A 2 -9.20 -6.28 -15.42
N PHE A 3 -8.36 -6.94 -16.23
CA PHE A 3 -6.98 -7.32 -15.86
C PHE A 3 -6.11 -6.13 -15.39
N HIS A 4 -6.47 -4.88 -15.72
CA HIS A 4 -5.75 -3.67 -15.32
C HIS A 4 -6.26 -3.01 -14.03
N ASP A 5 -7.45 -3.37 -13.52
CA ASP A 5 -8.06 -2.70 -12.37
C ASP A 5 -7.16 -2.81 -11.12
N LEU A 6 -6.58 -3.98 -10.88
CA LEU A 6 -5.67 -4.22 -9.75
C LEU A 6 -4.39 -3.37 -9.84
N ARG A 7 -3.91 -3.09 -11.06
CA ARG A 7 -2.73 -2.26 -11.30
C ARG A 7 -3.02 -0.78 -11.01
N HIS A 8 -4.22 -0.30 -11.34
CA HIS A 8 -4.65 1.07 -10.99
C HIS A 8 -4.87 1.22 -9.49
N THR A 9 -5.48 0.23 -8.84
CA THR A 9 -5.60 0.19 -7.38
C THR A 9 -4.23 0.21 -6.70
N GLN A 10 -3.29 -0.63 -7.17
CA GLN A 10 -1.94 -0.66 -6.62
C GLN A 10 -1.20 0.67 -6.83
N LYS A 11 -1.36 1.33 -7.99
CA LYS A 11 -0.80 2.67 -8.21
C LYS A 11 -1.32 3.67 -7.18
N THR A 12 -2.63 3.65 -6.91
CA THR A 12 -3.27 4.53 -5.93
C THR A 12 -2.72 4.30 -4.52
N TRP A 13 -2.59 3.03 -4.11
CA TRP A 13 -2.04 2.70 -2.79
C TRP A 13 -0.59 3.11 -2.60
N LEU A 14 0.22 3.05 -3.67
CA LEU A 14 1.60 3.51 -3.64
C LEU A 14 1.70 5.04 -3.57
N ILE A 15 0.74 5.78 -4.16
CA ILE A 15 0.64 7.24 -4.00
C ILE A 15 0.27 7.58 -2.55
N GLU A 16 -0.78 6.95 -2.01
CA GLU A 16 -1.24 7.19 -0.63
C GLU A 16 -0.17 6.83 0.43
N GLY A 17 0.75 5.91 0.11
CA GLY A 17 1.87 5.55 0.97
C GLY A 17 3.15 6.39 0.77
N ASP A 18 3.05 7.52 0.05
CA ASP A 18 4.18 8.42 -0.27
C ASP A 18 5.41 7.69 -0.85
N ILE A 19 5.16 6.65 -1.66
CA ILE A 19 6.24 5.89 -2.28
C ILE A 19 6.84 6.73 -3.42
N PRO A 20 8.17 6.90 -3.51
CA PRO A 20 8.78 7.68 -4.58
C PRO A 20 8.42 7.16 -5.98
N GLU A 21 8.16 8.07 -6.93
CA GLU A 21 7.66 7.75 -8.29
C GLU A 21 8.49 6.67 -8.98
N ILE A 22 9.82 6.68 -8.82
CA ILE A 22 10.73 5.67 -9.40
C ILE A 22 10.49 4.25 -8.86
N ALA A 23 10.18 4.13 -7.56
CA ALA A 23 9.82 2.86 -6.96
C ALA A 23 8.43 2.40 -7.41
N GLN A 24 7.48 3.33 -7.55
CA GLN A 24 6.16 3.03 -8.11
C GLN A 24 6.28 2.50 -9.54
N ALA A 25 7.03 3.19 -10.40
CA ALA A 25 7.24 2.82 -11.79
C ALA A 25 7.90 1.43 -11.89
N LYS A 26 9.00 1.18 -11.15
CA LYS A 26 9.67 -0.13 -11.13
C LYS A 26 8.73 -1.25 -10.66
N ARG A 27 7.96 -1.04 -9.58
CA ARG A 27 7.00 -2.04 -9.07
C ARG A 27 5.91 -2.38 -10.09
N LEU A 28 5.48 -1.38 -10.86
CA LEU A 28 4.50 -1.56 -11.93
C LEU A 28 5.16 -1.92 -13.27
N GLY A 29 6.45 -2.24 -13.36
CA GLY A 29 7.09 -2.57 -14.63
C GLY A 29 7.00 -1.45 -15.67
N ARG A 30 7.04 -0.19 -15.22
CA ARG A 30 7.09 1.02 -16.06
C ARG A 30 8.45 1.68 -15.91
N ARG A 31 8.88 2.41 -16.95
CA ARG A 31 10.06 3.29 -16.91
C ARG A 31 9.59 4.73 -16.80
N ILE A 32 10.33 5.55 -16.07
CA ILE A 32 10.12 7.01 -16.06
C ILE A 32 10.80 7.58 -17.31
N PRO A 33 10.08 8.36 -18.15
CA PRO A 33 10.68 8.96 -19.34
C PRO A 33 11.59 10.14 -18.97
N GLY A 34 12.55 10.41 -19.86
CA GLY A 34 13.42 11.59 -19.81
C GLY A 34 14.45 11.57 -18.68
N VAL A 35 14.99 12.76 -18.41
CA VAL A 35 16.12 12.98 -17.48
C VAL A 35 15.86 12.44 -16.08
N ARG A 36 14.60 12.53 -15.60
CA ARG A 36 14.22 11.99 -14.28
C ARG A 36 14.48 10.48 -14.18
N GLY A 37 14.21 9.72 -15.24
CA GLY A 37 14.45 8.28 -15.25
C GLY A 37 15.92 7.89 -15.32
N ILE A 38 16.78 8.79 -15.81
CA ILE A 38 18.23 8.57 -15.89
C ILE A 38 18.86 8.70 -14.50
N TYR A 39 18.45 9.72 -13.74
CA TYR A 39 19.05 10.02 -12.43
C TYR A 39 18.32 9.38 -11.23
N SER A 40 17.11 8.84 -11.43
CA SER A 40 16.37 8.21 -10.34
C SER A 40 16.63 6.71 -10.30
N HIS A 41 17.15 6.22 -9.18
CA HIS A 41 17.32 4.79 -8.94
C HIS A 41 16.48 4.33 -7.76
N VAL A 42 15.97 3.09 -7.85
CA VAL A 42 15.31 2.45 -6.71
C VAL A 42 16.35 1.96 -5.74
N THR A 43 16.30 2.44 -4.50
CA THR A 43 17.19 2.01 -3.41
C THR A 43 16.55 0.88 -2.59
N PRO A 44 17.32 0.13 -1.80
CA PRO A 44 16.77 -0.85 -0.85
C PRO A 44 15.78 -0.23 0.15
N ALA A 45 16.06 0.96 0.66
CA ALA A 45 15.18 1.66 1.60
C ALA A 45 13.80 1.97 0.98
N MET A 46 13.75 2.34 -0.30
CA MET A 46 12.47 2.54 -1.01
C MET A 46 11.68 1.24 -1.15
N GLN A 47 12.36 0.11 -1.35
CA GLN A 47 11.71 -1.21 -1.41
C GLN A 47 11.15 -1.60 -0.04
N GLN A 48 11.92 -1.41 1.03
CA GLN A 48 11.43 -1.63 2.40
C GLN A 48 10.23 -0.75 2.73
N ARG A 49 10.28 0.55 2.41
CA ARG A 49 9.13 1.45 2.62
C ARG A 49 7.89 0.99 1.85
N THR A 50 8.07 0.53 0.61
CA THR A 50 6.97 -0.02 -0.19
C THR A 50 6.33 -1.23 0.49
N THR A 51 7.15 -2.17 0.97
CA THR A 51 6.66 -3.35 1.70
C THR A 51 5.94 -2.95 2.98
N GLN A 52 6.52 -2.07 3.79
CA GLN A 52 5.93 -1.60 5.06
C GLN A 52 4.60 -0.91 4.85
N ALA A 53 4.48 -0.02 3.85
CA ALA A 53 3.23 0.68 3.57
C ALA A 53 2.10 -0.29 3.16
N LEU A 54 2.42 -1.27 2.31
CA LEU A 54 1.45 -2.29 1.90
C LEU A 54 1.08 -3.24 3.06
N GLN A 55 2.06 -3.61 3.90
CA GLN A 55 1.83 -4.41 5.09
C GLN A 55 0.90 -3.69 6.08
N HIS A 56 1.18 -2.43 6.40
CA HIS A 56 0.36 -1.63 7.29
C HIS A 56 -1.08 -1.48 6.77
N ARG A 57 -1.26 -1.28 5.45
CA ARG A 57 -2.59 -1.28 4.83
C ARG A 57 -3.31 -2.61 5.05
N TRP A 58 -2.62 -3.73 4.85
CA TRP A 58 -3.20 -5.06 5.02
C TRP A 58 -3.57 -5.33 6.49
N GLU A 59 -2.73 -4.94 7.44
CA GLU A 59 -3.04 -5.07 8.88
C GLU A 59 -4.24 -4.21 9.29
N ALA A 60 -4.36 -3.01 8.71
CA ALA A 60 -5.48 -2.11 8.97
C ALA A 60 -6.82 -2.70 8.50
N THR A 61 -6.86 -3.55 7.47
CA THR A 61 -8.10 -4.23 7.06
C THR A 61 -8.52 -5.34 8.02
N HIS A 62 -7.62 -5.84 8.85
CA HIS A 62 -7.86 -6.93 9.80
C HIS A 62 -8.13 -6.45 11.23
N ARG A 63 -8.11 -5.13 11.48
CA ARG A 63 -8.45 -4.57 12.78
C ARG A 63 -9.95 -4.76 13.05
N GLN A 64 -10.30 -5.85 13.74
CA GLN A 64 -11.63 -6.03 14.30
C GLN A 64 -11.90 -4.89 15.30
N PRO A 65 -13.05 -4.19 15.24
CA PRO A 65 -13.47 -3.36 16.34
C PRO A 65 -13.58 -4.23 17.61
N PRO A 66 -13.30 -3.70 18.81
CA PRO A 66 -13.49 -4.46 20.04
C PRO A 66 -14.92 -5.02 20.04
N ALA A 67 -15.04 -6.32 20.35
CA ALA A 67 -16.34 -6.97 20.44
C ALA A 67 -17.26 -6.14 21.35
N PRO A 68 -18.53 -5.90 20.98
CA PRO A 68 -19.43 -5.13 21.82
C PRO A 68 -19.48 -5.76 23.21
N ALA A 69 -19.31 -4.94 24.25
CA ALA A 69 -19.41 -5.39 25.63
C ALA A 69 -20.80 -6.00 25.84
N VAL A 70 -20.88 -7.33 25.82
CA VAL A 70 -22.13 -8.05 26.07
C VAL A 70 -22.50 -7.78 27.52
N ARG A 71 -23.42 -6.84 27.75
CA ARG A 71 -23.98 -6.56 29.08
C ARG A 71 -24.79 -7.79 29.50
N ARG A 72 -24.16 -8.70 30.23
CA ARG A 72 -24.84 -9.84 30.86
C ARG A 72 -25.81 -9.27 31.90
N LEU A 73 -27.09 -9.22 31.55
CA LEU A 73 -28.14 -9.00 32.53
C LEU A 73 -28.15 -10.22 33.46
N ARG A 74 -27.82 -10.01 34.73
CA ARG A 74 -28.04 -11.03 35.77
C ARG A 74 -29.54 -11.11 35.99
N ALA A 75 -30.12 -12.27 35.75
CA ALA A 75 -31.47 -12.58 36.22
C ALA A 75 -31.44 -12.64 37.76
N ALA A 76 -32.38 -11.93 38.39
CA ALA A 76 -32.62 -11.93 39.83
C ALA A 76 -33.46 -13.14 40.23
#